data_AF-A0A7X2SUS3-F1
#
_entry.id   AF-A0A7X2SUS3-F1
#
_cell.length_a   1.000
_cell.length_b   1.000
_cell.length_c   1.000
_cell.angle_alpha   90.00
_cell.angle_beta   90.00
_cell.angle_gamma   90.00
#
_symmetry.space_group_name_H-M   'P 1'
#
loop_
_entity.id
_entity.type
_entity.pdbx_description
1 polymer ?
#
loop_
_entity_poly.entity_id
_entity_poly.type
_entity_poly.pdbx_seq_one_letter_code
_entity_poly.pdbx_strand_id
1 'polypeptide(L)'
;MPEPMREESAERACFILSLPLRYSILPVRRRLIRMMLTLQKYSEARCSPDSPGRDAFTPAADYARSVIDTAMLRGELRCRPSGEMAHAYLKLTEELRSLMAGLQQDKALLRKEVRRRITDFLQLYAAGAGE
;
A
#
# COMPACT_ATOMS: atom_id res chain seq x y z
N MET A 1 -22.73 -7.40 -27.50
CA MET A 1 -22.23 -6.55 -26.39
C MET A 1 -20.78 -6.93 -26.15
N PRO A 2 -19.79 -6.10 -26.50
CA PRO A 2 -18.38 -6.45 -26.38
C PRO A 2 -17.77 -6.04 -25.01
N GLU A 3 -17.25 -7.06 -24.34
CA GLU A 3 -16.18 -7.21 -23.33
C GLU A 3 -15.73 -6.06 -22.39
N PRO A 4 -15.72 -6.28 -21.05
CA PRO A 4 -15.13 -5.39 -20.04
C PRO A 4 -13.59 -5.53 -19.86
N MET A 5 -12.91 -6.36 -20.65
CA MET A 5 -11.49 -6.74 -20.41
C MET A 5 -10.46 -5.61 -20.57
N ARG A 6 -10.79 -4.50 -21.24
CA ARG A 6 -9.84 -3.40 -21.50
C ARG A 6 -9.66 -2.44 -20.32
N GLU A 7 -10.68 -2.28 -19.48
CA GLU A 7 -10.68 -1.28 -18.41
C GLU A 7 -9.77 -1.73 -17.25
N GLU A 8 -9.87 -3.00 -16.84
CA GLU A 8 -9.01 -3.58 -15.80
C GLU A 8 -7.51 -3.49 -16.12
N SER A 9 -7.13 -3.72 -17.38
CA SER A 9 -5.72 -3.74 -17.77
C SER A 9 -5.11 -2.33 -17.79
N ALA A 10 -5.90 -1.32 -18.16
CA ALA A 10 -5.50 0.09 -18.09
C ALA A 10 -5.43 0.58 -16.63
N GLU A 11 -6.33 0.11 -15.77
CA GLU A 11 -6.35 0.45 -14.34
C GLU A 11 -5.17 -0.16 -13.57
N ARG A 12 -4.83 -1.43 -13.84
CA ARG A 12 -3.62 -2.09 -13.33
C ARG A 12 -2.38 -1.31 -13.75
N ALA A 13 -2.30 -0.91 -15.02
CA ALA A 13 -1.20 -0.10 -15.52
C ALA A 13 -1.13 1.26 -14.82
N CYS A 14 -2.24 1.99 -14.66
CA CYS A 14 -2.27 3.28 -13.97
C CYS A 14 -1.84 3.18 -12.49
N PHE A 15 -2.28 2.15 -11.77
CA PHE A 15 -1.87 1.92 -10.38
C PHE A 15 -0.36 1.64 -10.30
N ILE A 16 0.17 0.74 -11.13
CA ILE A 16 1.60 0.43 -11.19
C ILE A 16 2.42 1.65 -11.63
N LEU A 17 1.94 2.44 -12.59
CA LEU A 17 2.60 3.67 -13.06
C LEU A 17 2.60 4.78 -11.99
N SER A 18 1.57 4.82 -11.14
CA SER A 18 1.48 5.77 -10.02
C SER A 18 2.36 5.41 -8.82
N LEU A 19 2.86 4.17 -8.80
CA LEU A 19 3.86 3.66 -7.88
C LEU A 19 5.23 3.75 -8.57
N PRO A 20 5.88 4.93 -8.54
CA PRO A 20 7.07 5.20 -9.32
C PRO A 20 8.16 4.21 -8.93
N LEU A 21 8.75 3.57 -9.94
CA LEU A 21 10.03 2.85 -9.84
C LEU A 21 11.13 3.71 -9.18
N ARG A 22 10.98 5.05 -9.23
CA ARG A 22 11.82 6.04 -8.56
C ARG A 22 11.90 5.87 -7.03
N TYR A 23 10.96 5.13 -6.42
CA TYR A 23 11.00 4.86 -4.99
C TYR A 23 11.79 3.61 -4.62
N SER A 24 12.26 2.82 -5.60
CA SER A 24 13.07 1.63 -5.35
C SER A 24 14.34 1.93 -4.57
N ILE A 25 14.91 3.13 -4.66
CA ILE A 25 16.10 3.56 -3.92
C ILE A 25 15.81 4.08 -2.50
N LEU A 26 14.53 4.28 -2.15
CA LEU A 26 14.18 4.83 -0.85
C LEU A 26 14.22 3.75 0.25
N PRO A 27 14.47 4.13 1.50
CA PRO A 27 14.27 3.24 2.64
C PRO A 27 12.83 2.69 2.68
N VAL A 28 12.67 1.45 3.12
CA VAL A 28 11.41 0.71 3.19
C VAL A 28 10.30 1.53 3.85
N ARG A 29 10.62 2.26 4.93
CA ARG A 29 9.67 3.15 5.62
C ARG A 29 9.03 4.16 4.67
N ARG A 30 9.85 4.85 3.87
CA ARG A 30 9.36 5.87 2.92
C ARG A 30 8.57 5.24 1.78
N ARG A 31 8.98 4.05 1.31
CA ARG A 31 8.25 3.29 0.28
C ARG A 31 6.85 2.91 0.77
N LEU A 32 6.76 2.29 1.94
CA LEU A 32 5.50 1.85 2.55
C LEU A 32 4.54 3.02 2.85
N ILE A 33 5.06 4.16 3.34
CA ILE A 33 4.25 5.38 3.56
C ILE A 33 3.66 5.88 2.24
N ARG A 34 4.49 6.02 1.19
CA ARG A 34 4.01 6.53 -0.11
C ARG A 34 2.99 5.60 -0.73
N MET A 35 3.23 4.29 -0.66
CA MET A 35 2.30 3.28 -1.15
C MET A 35 0.95 3.35 -0.43
N MET A 36 0.93 3.51 0.90
CA MET A 36 -0.32 3.60 1.67
C MET A 36 -1.09 4.87 1.32
N LEU A 37 -0.41 6.00 1.17
CA LEU A 37 -1.01 7.26 0.73
C LEU A 37 -1.57 7.17 -0.70
N THR A 38 -0.85 6.51 -1.60
CA THR A 38 -1.34 6.23 -2.96
C THR A 38 -2.60 5.38 -2.90
N LEU A 39 -2.61 4.30 -2.12
CA LEU A 39 -3.79 3.44 -1.95
C LEU A 39 -5.01 4.21 -1.44
N GLN A 40 -4.82 5.09 -0.45
CA GLN A 40 -5.89 5.95 0.07
C GLN A 40 -6.42 6.91 -1.01
N LYS A 41 -5.52 7.56 -1.77
CA LYS A 41 -5.91 8.44 -2.88
C LYS A 41 -6.66 7.70 -4.00
N TYR A 42 -6.23 6.47 -4.33
CA TYR A 42 -6.91 5.66 -5.34
C TYR A 42 -8.31 5.25 -4.88
N SER A 43 -8.51 4.96 -3.59
CA SER A 43 -9.86 4.72 -3.06
C SER A 43 -10.73 5.98 -3.05
N GLU A 44 -10.18 7.15 -2.70
CA GLU A 44 -10.90 8.44 -2.75
C GLU A 44 -11.36 8.75 -4.19
N ALA A 45 -10.50 8.51 -5.19
CA ALA A 45 -10.82 8.70 -6.60
C ALA A 45 -11.85 7.69 -7.15
N ARG A 46 -12.06 6.56 -6.45
CA ARG A 46 -12.99 5.48 -6.82
C ARG A 46 -14.27 5.49 -5.97
N CYS A 47 -14.59 6.56 -5.24
CA CYS A 47 -15.90 6.72 -4.57
C CYS A 47 -17.10 6.88 -5.55
N SER A 48 -16.98 6.43 -6.80
CA SER A 48 -18.11 6.24 -7.72
C SER A 48 -18.68 4.82 -7.53
N PRO A 49 -19.99 4.66 -7.32
CA PRO A 49 -20.61 3.39 -6.93
C PRO A 49 -20.50 2.25 -7.95
N ASP A 50 -20.08 2.52 -9.19
CA ASP A 50 -19.93 1.52 -10.26
C ASP A 50 -18.51 0.97 -10.45
N SER A 51 -17.53 1.42 -9.65
CA SER A 51 -16.14 1.00 -9.87
C SER A 51 -15.80 -0.30 -9.12
N PRO A 52 -15.14 -1.29 -9.77
CA PRO A 52 -14.81 -2.58 -9.16
C PRO A 52 -13.74 -2.37 -8.07
N GLY A 53 -14.20 -2.10 -6.85
CA GLY A 53 -13.36 -1.79 -5.68
C GLY A 53 -12.62 -3.01 -5.09
N ARG A 54 -12.76 -4.19 -5.70
CA ARG A 54 -12.11 -5.44 -5.24
C ARG A 54 -10.83 -5.78 -6.01
N ASP A 55 -10.73 -5.47 -7.31
CA ASP A 55 -9.60 -5.93 -8.14
C ASP A 55 -8.32 -5.11 -7.94
N ALA A 56 -8.41 -3.92 -7.35
CA ALA A 56 -7.23 -3.10 -7.02
C ALA A 56 -6.35 -3.71 -5.92
N PHE A 57 -6.88 -4.65 -5.12
CA PHE A 57 -6.13 -5.31 -4.06
C PHE A 57 -5.10 -6.31 -4.59
N THR A 58 -5.33 -6.94 -5.73
CA THR A 58 -4.39 -7.93 -6.30
C THR A 58 -3.08 -7.26 -6.75
N PRO A 59 -3.10 -6.17 -7.55
CA PRO A 59 -1.88 -5.44 -7.90
C PRO A 59 -1.20 -4.77 -6.69
N ALA A 60 -1.98 -4.28 -5.72
CA ALA A 60 -1.45 -3.72 -4.49
C ALA A 60 -0.73 -4.77 -3.64
N ALA A 61 -1.27 -5.98 -3.57
CA ALA A 61 -0.66 -7.09 -2.85
C ALA A 61 0.64 -7.55 -3.51
N ASP A 62 0.65 -7.72 -4.83
CA ASP A 62 1.85 -8.15 -5.55
C ASP A 62 2.98 -7.11 -5.45
N TYR A 63 2.63 -5.82 -5.56
CA TYR A 63 3.59 -4.75 -5.37
C TYR A 63 4.07 -4.64 -3.91
N ALA A 64 3.18 -4.81 -2.93
CA ALA A 64 3.56 -4.84 -1.51
C ALA A 64 4.55 -5.98 -1.22
N ARG A 65 4.30 -7.18 -1.76
CA ARG A 65 5.24 -8.31 -1.66
C ARG A 65 6.58 -7.95 -2.26
N SER A 66 6.61 -7.40 -3.47
CA SER A 66 7.86 -6.98 -4.13
C SER A 66 8.66 -5.94 -3.31
N VAL A 67 7.98 -4.94 -2.72
CA VAL A 67 8.62 -3.95 -1.84
C VAL A 67 9.21 -4.61 -0.60
N ILE A 68 8.45 -5.53 -0.01
CA ILE A 68 8.86 -6.31 1.17
C ILE A 68 10.06 -7.21 0.85
N ASP A 69 10.00 -7.99 -0.22
CA ASP A 69 11.08 -8.89 -0.65
C ASP A 69 12.37 -8.09 -0.88
N THR A 70 12.26 -6.94 -1.56
CA THR A 70 13.40 -6.05 -1.78
C THR A 70 13.96 -5.49 -0.47
N ALA A 71 13.09 -5.15 0.49
CA ALA A 71 13.51 -4.63 1.78
C ALA A 71 14.17 -5.71 2.65
N MET A 72 13.71 -6.96 2.55
CA MET A 72 14.37 -8.12 3.16
C MET A 72 15.75 -8.37 2.55
N LEU A 73 15.87 -8.35 1.22
CA LEU A 73 17.17 -8.50 0.53
C LEU A 73 18.17 -7.39 0.91
N ARG A 74 17.69 -6.20 1.26
CA ARG A 74 18.51 -5.09 1.75
C ARG A 74 18.78 -5.11 3.25
N GLY A 75 18.25 -6.11 3.97
CA GLY A 75 18.37 -6.20 5.43
C GLY A 75 17.62 -5.09 6.18
N GLU A 76 16.61 -4.45 5.57
CA GLU A 76 15.78 -3.44 6.24
C GLU A 76 14.63 -4.09 7.03
N LEU A 77 14.15 -5.26 6.57
CA LEU A 77 13.13 -6.06 7.24
C LEU A 77 13.70 -7.43 7.62
N ARG A 78 13.12 -8.04 8.66
CA ARG A 78 13.42 -9.40 9.12
C ARG A 78 13.07 -10.43 8.07
N CYS A 79 13.79 -11.56 8.10
CA CYS A 79 13.46 -12.71 7.27
C CYS A 79 12.16 -13.37 7.78
N ARG A 80 11.04 -13.05 7.14
CA ARG A 80 9.69 -13.57 7.39
C ARG A 80 8.98 -13.85 6.05
N PRO A 81 7.93 -14.68 6.03
CA PRO A 81 7.17 -14.88 4.80
C PRO A 81 6.61 -13.55 4.28
N SER A 82 7.04 -13.12 3.09
CA SER A 82 6.66 -11.83 2.53
C SER A 82 5.16 -11.72 2.27
N GLY A 83 4.49 -12.85 2.00
CA GLY A 83 3.04 -12.94 1.90
C GLY A 83 2.32 -12.53 3.19
N GLU A 84 2.81 -12.96 4.35
CA GLU A 84 2.22 -12.61 5.65
C GLU A 84 2.39 -11.12 5.94
N MET A 85 3.58 -10.57 5.71
CA MET A 85 3.87 -9.16 5.94
C MET A 85 3.09 -8.25 4.96
N ALA A 86 2.94 -8.68 3.71
CA ALA A 86 2.14 -7.96 2.72
C ALA A 86 0.66 -7.98 3.10
N HIS A 87 0.15 -9.13 3.54
CA HIS A 87 -1.22 -9.24 4.03
C HIS A 87 -1.47 -8.33 5.25
N ALA A 88 -0.56 -8.34 6.24
CA ALA A 88 -0.64 -7.46 7.40
C ALA A 88 -0.62 -5.97 7.01
N TYR A 89 0.24 -5.59 6.06
CA TYR A 89 0.30 -4.23 5.54
C TYR A 89 -0.99 -3.79 4.85
N LEU A 90 -1.59 -4.65 4.01
CA LEU A 90 -2.84 -4.36 3.33
C LEU A 90 -4.00 -4.25 4.32
N LYS A 91 -4.05 -5.12 5.34
CA LYS A 91 -5.03 -5.03 6.42
C LYS A 91 -4.95 -3.69 7.15
N LEU A 92 -3.73 -3.21 7.45
CA LEU A 92 -3.53 -1.87 8.05
C LEU A 92 -4.04 -0.75 7.15
N THR A 93 -3.91 -0.90 5.83
CA THR A 93 -4.39 0.06 4.84
C THR A 93 -5.92 0.08 4.77
N GLU A 94 -6.55 -1.10 4.87
CA GLU A 94 -8.00 -1.25 4.91
C GLU A 94 -8.60 -0.64 6.19
N GLU A 95 -8.02 -0.95 7.34
CA GLU A 95 -8.43 -0.36 8.61
C GLU A 95 -8.26 1.16 8.64
N LEU A 96 -7.19 1.68 8.03
CA LEU A 96 -6.99 3.11 7.86
C LEU A 96 -8.08 3.71 6.97
N ARG A 97 -8.45 3.02 5.89
CA ARG A 97 -9.52 3.47 4.99
C ARG A 97 -10.84 3.61 5.76
N SER A 98 -11.21 2.59 6.53
CA SER A 98 -12.41 2.62 7.37
C SER A 98 -12.38 3.75 8.39
N LEU A 99 -11.23 4.00 9.03
CA LEU A 99 -11.05 5.12 9.96
C LEU A 99 -11.22 6.49 9.26
N MET A 100 -10.75 6.60 8.02
CA MET A 100 -10.75 7.86 7.26
C MET A 100 -12.06 8.09 6.47
N ALA A 101 -12.97 7.12 6.40
CA ALA A 101 -14.19 7.18 5.60
C ALA A 101 -15.09 8.39 5.94
N GLY A 102 -15.05 8.88 7.18
CA GLY A 102 -15.77 10.09 7.62
C GLY A 102 -14.90 11.36 7.73
N LEU A 103 -13.61 11.28 7.43
CA LEU A 103 -12.61 12.35 7.64
C LEU A 103 -11.90 12.73 6.33
N GLN A 104 -12.56 12.50 5.20
CA GLN A 104 -12.06 12.52 3.82
C GLN A 104 -11.25 13.76 3.39
N GLN A 105 -11.29 14.88 4.14
CA GLN A 105 -10.55 16.09 3.81
C GLN A 105 -9.35 16.40 4.72
N ASP A 106 -9.18 15.70 5.84
CA ASP A 106 -8.06 15.97 6.76
C ASP A 106 -6.78 15.23 6.32
N LYS A 107 -6.11 15.83 5.33
CA LYS A 107 -4.82 15.34 4.82
C LYS A 107 -3.71 15.33 5.88
N ALA A 108 -3.79 16.20 6.88
CA ALA A 108 -2.79 16.25 7.94
C ALA A 108 -2.94 15.06 8.89
N LEU A 109 -4.19 14.76 9.28
CA LEU A 109 -4.54 13.59 10.07
C LEU A 109 -4.21 12.30 9.32
N LEU A 110 -4.55 12.19 8.03
CA LEU A 110 -4.19 11.04 7.20
C LEU A 110 -2.68 10.78 7.22
N ARG A 111 -1.87 11.81 6.97
CA ARG A 111 -0.41 11.68 6.96
C ARG A 111 0.14 11.29 8.33
N LYS A 112 -0.43 11.84 9.42
CA LYS A 112 -0.04 11.50 10.80
C LYS A 112 -0.33 10.03 11.08
N GLU A 113 -1.51 9.56 10.73
CA GLU A 113 -1.96 8.20 11.00
C GLU A 113 -1.21 7.17 10.14
N VAL A 114 -0.98 7.46 8.86
CA VAL A 114 -0.11 6.63 8.00
C VAL A 114 1.28 6.49 8.64
N ARG A 115 1.91 7.59 9.05
CA ARG A 115 3.24 7.53 9.67
C ARG A 115 3.24 6.70 10.95
N ARG A 116 2.20 6.82 11.78
CA ARG A 116 2.03 6.03 13.00
C ARG A 116 1.95 4.55 12.68
N ARG A 117 0.99 4.13 11.85
CA ARG A 117 0.78 2.72 11.48
C ARG A 117 2.00 2.08 10.82
N ILE A 118 2.73 2.82 9.97
CA ILE A 118 3.98 2.31 9.39
C ILE A 118 5.09 2.18 10.44
N THR A 119 5.13 3.06 11.43
CA THR A 119 6.10 2.93 12.54
C THR A 119 5.80 1.67 13.35
N ASP A 120 4.54 1.45 13.69
CA ASP A 120 4.09 0.26 14.42
C ASP A 120 4.37 -1.03 13.62
N PHE A 121 4.10 -1.02 12.30
CA PHE A 121 4.45 -2.12 11.40
C PHE A 121 5.96 -2.42 11.39
N LEU A 122 6.79 -1.39 11.32
CA LEU A 122 8.24 -1.55 11.30
C LEU A 122 8.79 -1.99 12.67
N GLN A 123 8.16 -1.64 13.79
CA GLN A 123 8.56 -2.21 15.08
C GLN A 123 8.39 -3.73 15.12
N LEU A 124 7.40 -4.28 14.41
CA LEU A 124 7.19 -5.73 14.35
C LEU A 124 8.19 -6.41 13.39
N TYR A 125 8.48 -5.76 12.26
CA TYR A 125 9.13 -6.41 11.11
C TYR A 125 10.51 -5.86 10.72
N ALA A 126 10.99 -4.74 11.27
CA ALA A 126 12.31 -4.21 10.93
C ALA A 126 13.44 -5.08 11.46
N ALA A 127 14.47 -5.26 10.65
CA ALA A 127 15.72 -5.84 11.11
C ALA A 127 16.38 -4.85 12.09
N GLY A 128 16.54 -5.25 13.36
CA GLY A 128 17.01 -4.38 14.44
C GLY A 128 15.95 -3.87 15.42
N ALA A 129 14.67 -4.22 15.25
CA ALA A 129 13.62 -3.92 16.25
C ALA A 129 13.68 -4.91 17.43
N GLY A 130 14.77 -4.91 18.19
CA GLY A 130 14.98 -5.85 19.29
C GLY A 130 16.41 -5.91 19.80
N GLU A 131 17.08 -4.77 19.88
CA GLU A 131 18.28 -4.57 20.71
C GLU A 131 18.03 -3.43 21.70
#